data_AF-A0A449BFU6-F1
#
_entry.id   AF-A0A449BFU6-F1
#
_cell.length_a   1.000
_cell.length_b   1.000
_cell.length_c   1.000
_cell.angle_alpha   90.00
_cell.angle_beta   90.00
_cell.angle_gamma   90.00
#
_symmetry.space_group_name_H-M   'P 1'
#
loop_
_entity.id
_entity.type
_entity.pdbx_description
1 polymer ?
#
loop_
_entity_poly.entity_id
_entity_poly.type
_entity_poly.pdbx_seq_one_letter_code
_entity_poly.pdbx_strand_id
1 'polypeptide(L)'
;MTLDECIGNIKEYDLIYILRDKNEMVWRKYALLDDDRDEIIRGLSHGDYCYGPELNYDSNKGEVWIFKKYISKYNYEFYIKITMKDDKRKCIVISLH
;
A
#
# COMPACT_ATOMS: atom_id res chain seq x y z
N MET A 1 -4.75 -10.38 12.00
CA MET A 1 -5.75 -10.01 10.97
C MET A 1 -5.61 -10.95 9.79
N THR A 2 -6.70 -11.30 9.11
CA THR A 2 -6.69 -12.11 7.87
C THR A 2 -6.45 -11.24 6.63
N LEU A 3 -6.15 -11.86 5.48
CA LEU A 3 -6.01 -11.13 4.21
C LEU A 3 -7.33 -10.46 3.78
N ASP A 4 -8.45 -11.13 4.01
CA ASP A 4 -9.79 -10.59 3.70
C ASP A 4 -10.08 -9.33 4.52
N GLU A 5 -9.80 -9.37 5.82
CA GLU A 5 -9.92 -8.21 6.70
C GLU A 5 -8.96 -7.09 6.27
N CYS A 6 -7.72 -7.43 5.89
CA CYS A 6 -6.75 -6.45 5.40
C CYS A 6 -7.26 -5.74 4.14
N ILE A 7 -7.70 -6.47 3.12
CA ILE A 7 -8.24 -5.90 1.88
C ILE A 7 -9.52 -5.09 2.16
N GLY A 8 -10.40 -5.57 3.06
CA GLY A 8 -11.57 -4.82 3.51
C GLY A 8 -11.19 -3.49 4.15
N ASN A 9 -10.22 -3.50 5.07
CA ASN A 9 -9.73 -2.30 5.74
C ASN A 9 -9.03 -1.34 4.76
N ILE A 10 -8.27 -1.85 3.77
CA ILE A 10 -7.67 -1.05 2.70
C ILE A 10 -8.73 -0.24 1.95
N LYS A 11 -9.98 -0.71 1.84
CA LYS A 11 -11.06 0.00 1.12
C LYS A 11 -11.75 1.06 1.95
N GLU A 12 -11.74 0.92 3.28
CA GLU A 12 -12.55 1.72 4.19
C GLU A 12 -11.73 2.69 5.07
N TYR A 13 -10.45 2.40 5.32
CA TYR A 13 -9.62 3.17 6.27
C TYR A 13 -8.99 4.38 5.62
N ASP A 14 -8.60 5.38 6.41
CA ASP A 14 -7.86 6.53 5.91
C ASP A 14 -6.48 6.08 5.40
N LEU A 15 -6.12 6.48 4.17
CA LEU A 15 -4.80 6.20 3.61
C LEU A 15 -3.79 7.26 4.08
N ILE A 16 -2.68 6.80 4.64
CA ILE A 16 -1.58 7.67 5.07
C ILE A 16 -0.33 7.25 4.34
N TYR A 17 0.15 8.11 3.46
CA TYR A 17 1.36 7.87 2.68
C TYR A 17 2.60 8.32 3.45
N ILE A 18 3.55 7.41 3.65
CA ILE A 18 4.86 7.77 4.17
C ILE A 18 5.70 8.34 3.02
N LEU A 19 6.12 9.59 3.19
CA LEU A 19 7.04 10.25 2.26
C LEU A 19 8.44 9.64 2.42
N ARG A 20 8.95 9.09 1.31
CA ARG A 20 10.28 8.50 1.19
C ARG A 20 10.79 8.80 -0.21
N ASP A 21 12.09 9.06 -0.35
CA ASP A 21 12.71 9.38 -1.63
C ASP A 21 12.35 8.39 -2.74
N LYS A 22 12.36 7.07 -2.43
CA LYS A 22 11.98 6.03 -3.41
C LYS A 22 10.54 6.14 -3.88
N ASN A 23 9.60 6.43 -2.98
CA ASN A 23 8.20 6.62 -3.33
C ASN A 23 8.07 7.88 -4.19
N GLU A 24 8.64 9.00 -3.75
CA GLU A 24 8.56 10.27 -4.48
C GLU A 24 9.16 10.19 -5.89
N MET A 25 10.30 9.51 -6.05
CA MET A 25 10.93 9.31 -7.35
C MET A 25 9.98 8.61 -8.32
N VAL A 26 9.30 7.56 -7.86
CA VAL A 26 8.37 6.81 -8.71
C VAL A 26 7.08 7.59 -8.97
N TRP A 27 6.55 8.30 -7.97
CA TRP A 27 5.37 9.14 -8.14
C TRP A 27 5.62 10.25 -9.16
N ARG A 28 6.79 10.91 -9.09
CA ARG A 28 7.19 11.90 -10.10
C ARG A 28 7.39 11.28 -11.48
N LYS A 29 8.04 10.11 -11.56
CA LYS A 29 8.29 9.40 -12.82
C LYS A 29 7.01 9.07 -13.58
N TYR A 30 5.96 8.64 -12.87
CA TYR A 30 4.68 8.28 -13.46
C TYR A 30 3.59 9.35 -13.31
N ALA A 31 3.97 10.54 -12.84
CA ALA A 31 3.05 11.65 -12.55
C ALA A 31 1.83 11.21 -11.71
N LEU A 32 2.05 10.38 -10.69
CA LEU A 32 0.98 9.91 -9.81
C LEU A 32 0.46 11.05 -8.95
N LEU A 33 -0.79 11.43 -9.19
CA LEU A 33 -1.53 12.35 -8.35
C LEU A 33 -2.05 11.61 -7.11
N ASP A 34 -2.57 12.37 -6.15
CA ASP A 34 -3.17 11.82 -4.93
C ASP A 34 -4.25 10.78 -5.26
N ASP A 35 -5.17 11.12 -6.17
CA ASP A 35 -6.24 10.23 -6.63
C ASP A 35 -5.71 8.95 -7.31
N ASP A 36 -4.64 9.03 -8.10
CA ASP A 36 -4.04 7.85 -8.74
C ASP A 36 -3.50 6.88 -7.68
N ARG A 37 -2.84 7.42 -6.65
CA ARG A 37 -2.28 6.60 -5.56
C ARG A 37 -3.39 5.97 -4.73
N ASP A 38 -4.47 6.71 -4.48
CA ASP A 38 -5.63 6.19 -3.77
C ASP A 38 -6.28 5.07 -4.58
N GLU A 39 -6.51 5.28 -5.88
CA GLU A 39 -7.09 4.26 -6.77
C GLU A 39 -6.25 2.98 -6.79
N ILE A 40 -4.92 3.08 -6.90
CA ILE A 40 -4.02 1.91 -6.89
C ILE A 40 -4.16 1.12 -5.59
N ILE A 41 -4.17 1.81 -4.45
CA ILE A 41 -4.23 1.17 -3.13
C ILE A 41 -5.62 0.58 -2.88
N ARG A 42 -6.70 1.33 -3.14
CA ARG A 42 -8.09 0.87 -2.99
C ARG A 42 -8.42 -0.28 -3.94
N GLY A 43 -7.76 -0.35 -5.09
CA GLY A 43 -7.91 -1.40 -6.09
C GLY A 43 -7.18 -2.71 -5.78
N LEU A 44 -6.50 -2.83 -4.63
CA LEU A 44 -5.82 -4.07 -4.25
C LEU A 44 -6.80 -5.23 -4.03
N SER A 45 -6.37 -6.41 -4.49
CA SER A 45 -7.13 -7.66 -4.45
C SER A 45 -6.25 -8.83 -3.99
N HIS A 46 -6.85 -9.99 -3.76
CA HIS A 46 -6.12 -11.22 -3.44
C HIS A 46 -5.09 -11.60 -4.49
N GLY A 47 -5.35 -11.30 -5.77
CA GLY A 47 -4.40 -11.59 -6.85
C GLY A 47 -3.14 -10.72 -6.82
N ASP A 48 -3.22 -9.56 -6.17
CA ASP A 48 -2.08 -8.64 -5.99
C ASP A 48 -1.25 -9.01 -4.74
N TYR A 49 -1.78 -9.86 -3.86
CA TYR A 49 -1.14 -10.24 -2.61
C TYR A 49 0.09 -11.12 -2.86
N CYS A 50 1.21 -10.75 -2.25
CA CYS A 50 2.46 -11.51 -2.37
C CYS A 50 2.71 -12.36 -1.13
N TYR A 51 2.90 -11.71 0.03
CA TYR A 51 3.22 -12.36 1.30
C TYR A 51 3.01 -11.40 2.48
N GLY A 52 3.02 -11.96 3.69
CA GLY A 52 2.68 -11.28 4.93
C GLY A 52 1.63 -12.05 5.76
N PRO A 53 1.08 -11.42 6.81
CA PRO A 53 1.69 -10.29 7.49
C PRO A 53 3.07 -10.67 8.05
N GLU A 54 4.05 -9.81 7.86
CA GLU A 54 5.37 -9.95 8.50
C GLU A 54 5.55 -8.89 9.59
N LEU A 55 6.27 -9.23 10.65
CA LEU A 55 6.64 -8.25 11.66
C LEU A 55 7.61 -7.24 11.05
N ASN A 56 7.20 -5.98 11.04
CA ASN A 56 8.08 -4.89 10.67
C ASN A 56 8.99 -4.53 11.84
N TYR A 57 10.29 -4.71 11.65
CA TYR A 57 11.31 -4.35 12.64
C TYR A 57 11.71 -2.86 12.57
N ASP A 58 11.23 -2.12 11.56
CA ASP A 58 11.42 -0.67 11.46
C ASP A 58 10.51 0.09 12.43
N SER A 59 10.69 1.42 12.49
CA SER A 59 9.99 2.39 13.38
C SER A 59 8.45 2.26 13.38
N ASN A 60 7.87 1.76 12.29
CA ASN A 60 6.45 1.45 12.21
C ASN A 60 6.20 0.02 12.70
N LYS A 61 6.23 -0.15 14.03
CA LYS A 61 5.88 -1.41 14.69
C LYS A 61 4.50 -1.88 14.20
N GLY A 62 4.43 -3.12 13.72
CA GLY A 62 3.18 -3.75 13.30
C GLY A 62 3.38 -4.83 12.25
N GLU A 63 2.28 -5.47 11.90
CA GLU A 63 2.17 -6.39 10.77
C GLU A 63 2.20 -5.60 9.46
N VAL A 64 3.07 -6.00 8.53
CA VAL A 64 3.16 -5.45 7.18
C VAL A 64 2.70 -6.46 6.15
N TRP A 65 1.85 -5.99 5.25
CA TRP A 65 1.31 -6.73 4.13
C TRP A 65 1.97 -6.24 2.85
N ILE A 66 2.41 -7.17 2.01
CA ILE A 66 3.12 -6.86 0.77
C ILE A 66 2.26 -7.28 -0.42
N PHE A 67 2.11 -6.35 -1.36
CA PHE A 67 1.39 -6.54 -2.60
C PHE A 67 2.25 -6.12 -3.80
N LYS A 68 1.90 -6.64 -4.97
CA LYS A 68 2.40 -6.23 -6.26
C LYS A 68 1.23 -6.06 -7.21
N LYS A 69 1.10 -4.89 -7.81
CA LYS A 69 -0.01 -4.56 -8.70
C LYS A 69 0.50 -4.01 -10.02
N TYR A 70 0.24 -4.71 -11.11
CA TYR A 70 0.49 -4.20 -12.45
C TYR A 70 -0.60 -3.22 -12.87
N ILE A 71 -0.19 -2.02 -13.30
CA ILE A 71 -1.09 -0.99 -13.79
C ILE A 71 -0.77 -0.72 -15.26
N SER A 72 -1.70 -1.12 -16.13
CA SER A 72 -1.53 -1.01 -17.58
C SER A 72 -1.29 0.43 -18.05
N LYS A 73 -1.97 1.42 -17.44
CA LYS A 73 -1.79 2.87 -17.71
C LYS A 73 -0.32 3.31 -17.65
N TYR A 74 0.46 2.72 -16.76
CA TYR A 74 1.87 3.06 -16.55
C TYR A 74 2.83 2.00 -17.12
N ASN A 75 2.29 0.89 -17.64
CA ASN A 75 3.04 -0.32 -18.02
C ASN A 75 4.07 -0.72 -16.94
N TYR A 76 3.62 -0.78 -15.68
CA TYR A 76 4.51 -0.94 -14.54
C TYR A 76 3.86 -1.75 -13.41
N GLU A 77 4.66 -2.58 -12.75
CA GLU A 77 4.28 -3.31 -11.53
C GLU A 77 4.73 -2.51 -10.30
N PHE A 78 3.77 -2.00 -9.54
CA PHE A 78 4.03 -1.33 -8.28
C PHE A 78 4.21 -2.33 -7.16
N TYR A 79 5.28 -2.15 -6.39
CA TYR A 79 5.54 -2.82 -5.13
C TYR A 79 4.98 -2.00 -3.97
N ILE A 80 4.08 -2.61 -3.21
CA ILE A 80 3.26 -1.93 -2.20
C ILE A 80 3.47 -2.59 -0.85
N LYS A 81 3.78 -1.77 0.17
CA LYS A 81 3.88 -2.19 1.57
C LYS A 81 2.91 -1.40 2.42
N ILE A 82 2.04 -2.10 3.15
CA ILE A 82 1.00 -1.49 3.97
C ILE A 82 1.06 -2.05 5.39
N THR A 83 0.85 -1.19 6.38
CA THR A 83 0.56 -1.63 7.76
C THR A 83 -0.77 -1.04 8.24
N MET A 84 -1.47 -1.78 9.11
CA MET A 84 -2.75 -1.37 9.66
C MET A 84 -2.61 -0.83 11.07
N LYS A 85 -3.35 0.23 11.36
CA LYS A 85 -3.59 0.75 12.71
C LYS A 85 -5.10 0.72 12.95
N ASP A 86 -5.59 -0.45 13.35
CA ASP A 86 -7.01 -0.72 13.54
C ASP A 86 -7.66 0.20 14.57
N ASP A 87 -6.94 0.49 15.66
CA ASP A 87 -7.37 1.42 16.72
C ASP A 87 -7.70 2.81 16.20
N LYS A 88 -7.14 3.19 15.04
CA LYS A 88 -7.30 4.52 14.43
C LYS A 88 -7.95 4.45 13.05
N ARG A 89 -8.37 3.28 12.58
CA ARG A 89 -8.86 3.04 11.21
C ARG A 89 -7.95 3.66 10.14
N LYS A 90 -6.64 3.42 10.26
CA LYS A 90 -5.62 3.95 9.36
C LYS A 90 -4.88 2.84 8.63
N CYS A 91 -4.75 3.02 7.33
CA CYS A 91 -3.91 2.22 6.44
C CYS A 91 -2.67 3.04 6.11
N ILE A 92 -1.52 2.65 6.66
CA ILE A 92 -0.26 3.36 6.44
C ILE A 92 0.45 2.72 5.24
N VAL A 93 0.51 3.45 4.15
CA VAL A 93 1.21 3.08 2.91
C VAL A 93 2.68 3.43 3.06
N ILE A 94 3.51 2.43 3.36
CA ILE A 94 4.94 2.57 3.61
C ILE A 94 5.71 2.66 2.28
N SER A 95 5.28 1.88 1.29
CA SER A 95 5.87 1.83 -0.05
C SER A 95 4.79 1.84 -1.11
N LEU A 96 5.01 2.62 -2.15
CA LEU A 96 4.29 2.60 -3.42
C LEU A 96 5.27 3.05 -4.50
N HIS A 97 6.00 2.11 -5.11
CA HIS A 97 7.02 2.39 -6.12
C HIS A 97 7.31 1.20 -7.02
#